data_AF-A0AAV6RXG8-F1
#
_entry.id   AF-A0AAV6RXG8-F1
#
_cell.length_a   1.000
_cell.length_b   1.000
_cell.length_c   1.000
_cell.angle_alpha   90.00
_cell.angle_beta   90.00
_cell.angle_gamma   90.00
#
_symmetry.space_group_name_H-M   'P 1'
#
loop_
_entity.id
_entity.type
_entity.pdbx_description
1 polymer ?
#
loop_
_entity_poly.entity_id
_entity_poly.type
_entity_poly.pdbx_seq_one_letter_code
_entity_poly.pdbx_strand_id
1 'polypeptide(L)'
;MANKENELTCSDDVRGIRYNDNCGLPVNSAKASKMAGATSKYGDFTELSKDHETMTHVLFGRNLRLKVALTLWKRNASELVAYLVWIQDTGVLLDCLPVLTNDLQTEAPCLSLGCCVDLMPQIKVILASKYEEHIVVGLHWVQSVIRKWWPELSKNEKRLQGSFSEDRNVEVMRQRLKDLWKEGARICLVPGSTGELAKAIEAYLSQLP
;
A
#
# COMPACT_ATOMS: atom_id res chain seq x y z
N MET A 1 -46.70 -37.60 -13.54
CA MET A 1 -46.28 -36.43 -14.34
C MET A 1 -44.75 -36.48 -14.38
N ALA A 2 -44.05 -37.11 -15.32
CA ALA A 2 -44.11 -37.18 -16.79
C ALA A 2 -43.79 -35.86 -17.49
N ASN A 3 -42.51 -35.69 -17.90
CA ASN A 3 -42.02 -35.30 -19.25
C ASN A 3 -40.48 -35.19 -19.19
N LYS A 4 -39.68 -36.11 -19.76
CA LYS A 4 -39.27 -36.30 -21.18
C LYS A 4 -38.55 -35.08 -21.78
N GLU A 5 -37.23 -35.21 -21.97
CA GLU A 5 -36.53 -35.46 -23.26
C GLU A 5 -36.50 -34.20 -24.16
N ASN A 6 -35.30 -33.73 -24.54
CA ASN A 6 -34.82 -33.92 -25.92
C ASN A 6 -33.37 -33.41 -26.08
N GLU A 7 -32.52 -34.25 -26.67
CA GLU A 7 -31.24 -33.89 -27.27
C GLU A 7 -31.42 -33.51 -28.76
N LEU A 8 -30.35 -32.92 -29.32
CA LEU A 8 -29.85 -33.00 -30.70
C LEU A 8 -30.23 -31.92 -31.75
N THR A 9 -29.12 -31.41 -32.33
CA THR A 9 -28.80 -31.14 -33.75
C THR A 9 -28.81 -29.72 -34.34
N CYS A 10 -27.71 -29.49 -35.08
CA CYS A 10 -27.23 -28.32 -35.81
C CYS A 10 -28.13 -27.83 -36.95
N SER A 11 -27.97 -26.54 -37.31
CA SER A 11 -27.83 -26.12 -38.71
C SER A 11 -27.01 -24.82 -38.81
N ASP A 12 -25.98 -24.84 -39.66
CA ASP A 12 -25.34 -23.66 -40.27
C ASP A 12 -26.37 -22.89 -41.14
N ASP A 13 -26.39 -21.55 -41.05
CA ASP A 13 -26.10 -20.68 -42.21
C ASP A 13 -26.10 -19.17 -41.86
N VAL A 14 -24.95 -18.53 -42.13
CA VAL A 14 -24.73 -17.20 -42.73
C VAL A 14 -25.63 -16.03 -42.32
N ARG A 15 -25.06 -15.02 -41.63
CA ARG A 15 -24.73 -13.68 -42.21
C ARG A 15 -24.05 -12.79 -41.16
N GLY A 16 -22.93 -12.18 -41.56
CA GLY A 16 -21.87 -11.72 -40.67
C GLY A 16 -22.06 -10.39 -39.94
N ILE A 17 -21.23 -10.21 -38.91
CA ILE A 17 -20.71 -8.92 -38.46
C ILE A 17 -19.24 -9.15 -38.08
N ARG A 18 -18.32 -8.79 -38.98
CA ARG A 18 -16.89 -8.63 -38.66
C ARG A 18 -16.71 -7.25 -38.06
N TYR A 19 -16.39 -7.15 -36.77
CA TYR A 19 -15.81 -5.94 -36.21
C TYR A 19 -14.35 -5.87 -36.65
N ASN A 20 -14.09 -5.03 -37.65
CA ASN A 20 -12.76 -4.68 -38.12
C ASN A 20 -12.48 -3.25 -37.69
N ASP A 21 -11.70 -3.05 -36.62
CA ASP A 21 -11.19 -1.72 -36.25
C ASP A 21 -9.70 -1.66 -36.58
N ASN A 22 -9.43 -1.57 -37.89
CA ASN A 22 -8.13 -1.21 -38.44
C ASN A 22 -7.96 0.30 -38.29
N CYS A 23 -7.34 0.76 -37.20
CA CYS A 23 -6.78 2.12 -37.14
C CYS A 23 -5.40 2.15 -37.82
N GLY A 24 -5.38 1.92 -39.14
CA GLY A 24 -4.25 2.20 -40.02
C GLY A 24 -4.38 3.60 -40.61
N LEU A 25 -3.54 4.53 -40.19
CA LEU A 25 -3.48 5.88 -40.77
C LEU A 25 -3.02 5.80 -42.25
N PRO A 26 -3.69 6.48 -43.19
CA PRO A 26 -3.34 6.40 -44.59
C PRO A 26 -2.07 7.21 -44.89
N VAL A 27 -1.05 6.53 -45.41
CA VAL A 27 0.14 7.16 -46.01
C VAL A 27 -0.18 7.52 -47.46
N ASN A 28 -0.43 8.80 -47.72
CA ASN A 28 -0.40 9.33 -49.08
C ASN A 28 0.93 10.04 -49.36
N SER A 29 1.53 9.62 -50.46
CA SER A 29 2.78 10.12 -51.04
C SER A 29 2.63 11.51 -51.66
N ALA A 30 3.75 12.25 -51.65
CA ALA A 30 4.13 13.41 -52.48
C ALA A 30 3.62 14.81 -52.11
N LYS A 31 4.44 15.54 -51.34
CA LYS A 31 5.19 16.72 -51.87
C LYS A 31 6.23 17.18 -50.83
N ALA A 32 7.50 17.21 -51.24
CA ALA A 32 8.57 17.83 -50.47
C ALA A 32 8.27 19.33 -50.31
N SER A 33 7.93 19.74 -49.08
CA SER A 33 7.83 21.14 -48.69
C SER A 33 8.28 21.27 -47.24
N LYS A 34 9.53 21.74 -47.08
CA LYS A 34 10.15 22.35 -45.89
C LYS A 34 9.61 21.84 -44.54
N MET A 35 10.06 20.66 -44.13
CA MET A 35 9.75 20.07 -42.82
C MET A 35 10.88 20.38 -41.83
N ALA A 36 10.85 21.58 -41.24
CA ALA A 36 11.62 21.89 -40.01
C ALA A 36 10.74 21.84 -38.75
N GLY A 37 9.42 21.62 -38.89
CA GLY A 37 8.44 21.70 -37.81
C GLY A 37 7.65 20.43 -37.51
N ALA A 38 7.96 19.29 -38.14
CA ALA A 38 7.25 18.04 -37.89
C ALA A 38 8.16 16.87 -37.46
N THR A 39 9.45 17.16 -37.26
CA THR A 39 10.37 16.33 -36.48
C THR A 39 10.10 16.39 -34.97
N SER A 40 9.40 17.42 -34.47
CA SER A 40 9.11 17.52 -33.02
C SER A 40 8.02 16.55 -32.58
N LYS A 41 6.92 16.43 -33.35
CA LYS A 41 5.76 15.61 -32.94
C LYS A 41 6.07 14.12 -32.78
N TYR A 42 6.95 13.56 -33.61
CA TYR A 42 7.35 12.14 -33.50
C TYR A 42 8.28 11.90 -32.31
N GLY A 43 9.13 12.88 -31.96
CA GLY A 43 9.94 12.86 -30.74
C GLY A 43 9.07 12.81 -29.49
N ASP A 44 8.02 13.63 -29.45
CA ASP A 44 7.07 13.69 -28.33
C ASP A 44 6.38 12.33 -28.08
N PHE A 45 6.00 11.60 -29.13
CA PHE A 45 5.42 10.25 -28.98
C PHE A 45 6.43 9.20 -28.55
N THR A 46 7.68 9.28 -29.01
CA THR A 46 8.74 8.37 -28.53
C THR A 46 9.08 8.61 -27.06
N GLU A 47 9.02 9.86 -26.61
CA GLU A 47 9.22 10.21 -25.20
C GLU A 47 8.03 9.78 -24.34
N LEU A 48 6.79 9.96 -24.82
CA LEU A 48 5.58 9.55 -24.11
C LEU A 48 5.43 8.02 -24.01
N SER A 49 5.79 7.29 -25.07
CA SER A 49 5.73 5.83 -25.09
C SER A 49 6.89 5.17 -24.35
N LYS A 50 7.93 5.96 -24.01
CA LYS A 50 9.05 5.49 -23.22
C LYS A 50 8.56 4.95 -21.88
N ASP A 51 9.01 3.76 -21.53
CA ASP A 51 8.70 3.07 -20.28
C ASP A 51 7.20 2.75 -20.07
N HIS A 52 6.35 2.87 -21.10
CA HIS A 52 4.93 2.52 -21.00
C HIS A 52 4.70 1.04 -20.62
N GLU A 53 5.50 0.14 -21.20
CA GLU A 53 5.47 -1.28 -20.87
C GLU A 53 5.85 -1.51 -19.40
N THR A 54 6.90 -0.84 -18.92
CA THR A 54 7.31 -0.89 -17.51
C THR A 54 6.20 -0.40 -16.58
N MET A 55 5.59 0.75 -16.89
CA MET A 55 4.46 1.29 -16.13
C MET A 55 3.29 0.30 -16.08
N THR A 56 2.95 -0.30 -17.22
CA THR A 56 1.87 -1.29 -17.33
C THR A 56 2.15 -2.51 -16.46
N HIS A 57 3.36 -3.07 -16.50
CA HIS A 57 3.74 -4.20 -15.67
C HIS A 57 3.72 -3.89 -14.18
N VAL A 58 4.24 -2.72 -13.77
CA VAL A 58 4.26 -2.30 -12.37
C VAL A 58 2.84 -2.10 -11.85
N LEU A 59 1.99 -1.37 -12.56
CA LEU A 59 0.61 -1.10 -12.14
C LEU A 59 -0.23 -2.38 -12.14
N PHE A 60 -0.08 -3.24 -13.14
CA PHE A 60 -0.78 -4.52 -13.20
C PHE A 60 -0.39 -5.43 -12.03
N GLY A 61 0.91 -5.58 -11.77
CA GLY A 61 1.42 -6.38 -10.66
C GLY A 61 0.95 -5.86 -9.30
N ARG A 62 1.03 -4.54 -9.08
CA ARG A 62 0.55 -3.88 -7.86
C ARG A 62 -0.95 -4.08 -7.66
N ASN A 63 -1.76 -3.89 -8.71
CA ASN A 63 -3.20 -4.13 -8.67
C ASN A 63 -3.56 -5.58 -8.31
N LEU A 64 -2.82 -6.56 -8.85
CA LEU A 64 -3.06 -7.97 -8.52
C LEU A 64 -2.82 -8.24 -7.02
N ARG A 65 -1.71 -7.74 -6.47
CA ARG A 65 -1.38 -7.86 -5.04
C ARG A 65 -2.39 -7.12 -4.16
N LEU A 66 -2.85 -5.94 -4.57
CA LEU A 66 -3.88 -5.18 -3.85
C LEU A 66 -5.24 -5.89 -3.85
N LYS A 67 -5.62 -6.58 -4.93
CA LYS A 67 -6.83 -7.40 -4.94
C LYS A 67 -6.76 -8.53 -3.92
N VAL A 68 -5.60 -9.19 -3.80
CA VAL A 68 -5.38 -10.21 -2.75
C VAL A 68 -5.39 -9.58 -1.36
N ALA A 69 -4.73 -8.43 -1.18
CA ALA A 69 -4.78 -7.70 0.09
C ALA A 69 -6.22 -7.36 0.50
N LEU A 70 -7.05 -6.90 -0.44
CA LEU A 70 -8.44 -6.56 -0.19
C LEU A 70 -9.29 -7.79 0.22
N THR A 71 -9.06 -8.96 -0.38
CA THR A 71 -9.80 -10.18 0.01
C THR A 71 -9.40 -10.63 1.41
N LEU A 72 -8.12 -10.56 1.76
CA LEU A 72 -7.63 -10.90 3.10
C LEU A 72 -8.14 -9.91 4.14
N TRP A 73 -8.12 -8.60 3.85
CA TRP A 73 -8.65 -7.57 4.73
C TRP A 73 -10.10 -7.83 5.14
N LYS A 74 -10.95 -8.15 4.17
CA LYS A 74 -12.37 -8.45 4.41
C LYS A 74 -12.60 -9.71 5.26
N ARG A 75 -11.63 -10.63 5.29
CA ARG A 75 -11.71 -11.87 6.07
C ARG A 75 -11.17 -11.68 7.47
N ASN A 76 -9.93 -11.19 7.59
CA ASN A 76 -9.24 -11.00 8.86
C ASN A 76 -8.03 -10.07 8.67
N ALA A 77 -7.95 -9.01 9.48
CA ALA A 77 -6.83 -8.07 9.49
C ALA A 77 -5.46 -8.76 9.69
N SER A 78 -5.41 -9.80 10.52
CA SER A 78 -4.17 -10.54 10.82
C SER A 78 -3.62 -11.26 9.58
N GLU A 79 -4.49 -11.74 8.71
CA GLU A 79 -4.06 -12.42 7.49
C GLU A 79 -3.55 -11.45 6.44
N LEU A 80 -4.18 -10.26 6.35
CA LEU A 80 -3.64 -9.18 5.54
C LEU A 80 -2.23 -8.84 6.01
N VAL A 81 -2.04 -8.65 7.32
CA VAL A 81 -0.72 -8.30 7.87
C VAL A 81 0.31 -9.40 7.60
N ALA A 82 -0.04 -10.66 7.82
CA ALA A 82 0.84 -11.79 7.48
C ALA A 82 1.23 -11.78 5.98
N TYR A 83 0.27 -11.50 5.10
CA TYR A 83 0.53 -11.37 3.66
C TYR A 83 1.48 -10.20 3.34
N LEU A 84 1.25 -9.01 3.91
CA LEU A 84 2.11 -7.84 3.72
C LEU A 84 3.54 -8.10 4.21
N VAL A 85 3.70 -8.76 5.36
CA VAL A 85 5.00 -9.18 5.91
C VAL A 85 5.69 -10.21 5.03
N TRP A 86 4.92 -11.09 4.38
CA TRP A 86 5.45 -12.11 3.50
C TRP A 86 5.90 -11.55 2.14
N ILE A 87 5.11 -10.70 1.49
CA ILE A 87 5.46 -10.17 0.15
C ILE A 87 6.54 -9.10 0.19
N GLN A 88 6.67 -8.37 1.31
CA GLN A 88 7.62 -7.26 1.51
C GLN A 88 7.63 -6.22 0.38
N ASP A 89 6.48 -6.01 -0.25
CA ASP A 89 6.30 -5.02 -1.30
C ASP A 89 5.94 -3.67 -0.66
N THR A 90 6.93 -2.75 -0.62
CA THR A 90 6.75 -1.42 -0.04
C THR A 90 5.65 -0.62 -0.71
N GLY A 91 5.46 -0.77 -2.03
CA GLY A 91 4.39 -0.08 -2.75
C GLY A 91 3.02 -0.54 -2.28
N VAL A 92 2.81 -1.86 -2.19
CA VAL A 92 1.55 -2.42 -1.69
C VAL A 92 1.31 -2.03 -0.23
N LEU A 93 2.36 -2.09 0.61
CA LEU A 93 2.25 -1.68 2.00
C LEU A 93 1.83 -0.21 2.10
N LEU A 94 2.44 0.70 1.33
CA LEU A 94 2.09 2.12 1.34
C LEU A 94 0.66 2.40 0.90
N ASP A 95 0.06 1.59 0.02
CA ASP A 95 -1.36 1.73 -0.32
C ASP A 95 -2.27 1.23 0.80
N CYS A 96 -1.88 0.15 1.46
CA CYS A 96 -2.66 -0.43 2.55
C CYS A 96 -2.54 0.38 3.85
N LEU A 97 -1.40 1.01 4.09
CA LEU A 97 -1.08 1.62 5.37
C LEU A 97 -2.07 2.71 5.79
N PRO A 98 -2.53 3.63 4.91
CA PRO A 98 -3.60 4.58 5.24
C PRO A 98 -4.91 3.91 5.68
N VAL A 99 -5.28 2.78 5.06
CA VAL A 99 -6.48 2.02 5.44
C VAL A 99 -6.33 1.43 6.84
N LEU A 100 -5.15 0.87 7.13
CA LEU A 100 -4.80 0.35 8.44
C LEU A 100 -4.76 1.46 9.50
N THR A 101 -4.19 2.62 9.16
CA THR A 101 -4.17 3.80 10.03
C THR A 101 -5.59 4.26 10.38
N ASN A 102 -6.50 4.26 9.40
CA ASN A 102 -7.89 4.63 9.63
C ASN A 102 -8.61 3.65 10.57
N ASP A 103 -8.41 2.35 10.38
CA ASP A 103 -8.95 1.30 11.27
C ASP A 103 -8.52 1.51 12.73
N LEU A 104 -7.25 1.84 12.97
CA LEU A 104 -6.72 2.12 14.31
C LEU A 104 -7.39 3.31 15.02
N GLN A 105 -7.95 4.26 14.26
CA GLN A 105 -8.63 5.43 14.80
C GLN A 105 -10.10 5.15 15.15
N THR A 106 -10.62 3.98 14.78
CA THR A 106 -11.99 3.58 15.13
C THR A 106 -12.09 3.09 16.58
N GLU A 107 -13.31 3.04 17.12
CA GLU A 107 -13.56 2.59 18.49
C GLU A 107 -13.16 1.10 18.66
N ALA A 108 -13.55 0.26 17.70
CA ALA A 108 -13.29 -1.18 17.67
C ALA A 108 -12.44 -1.55 16.43
N PRO A 109 -11.11 -1.34 16.46
CA PRO A 109 -10.24 -1.65 15.34
C PRO A 109 -10.22 -3.16 15.07
N CYS A 110 -10.17 -3.53 13.79
CA CYS A 110 -9.91 -4.90 13.39
C CYS A 110 -8.45 -5.30 13.65
N LEU A 111 -7.53 -4.33 13.67
CA LEU A 111 -6.10 -4.55 13.92
C LEU A 111 -5.80 -4.76 15.41
N SER A 112 -5.11 -5.86 15.71
CA SER A 112 -4.56 -6.12 17.04
C SER A 112 -3.19 -5.48 17.22
N LEU A 113 -2.77 -5.31 18.48
CA LEU A 113 -1.42 -4.84 18.79
C LEU A 113 -0.34 -5.79 18.26
N GLY A 114 -0.58 -7.10 18.28
CA GLY A 114 0.33 -8.10 17.71
C GLY A 114 0.57 -7.88 16.22
N CYS A 115 -0.49 -7.59 15.45
CA CYS A 115 -0.35 -7.22 14.04
C CYS A 115 0.52 -5.97 13.85
N CYS A 116 0.38 -4.98 14.74
CA CYS A 116 1.18 -3.76 14.69
C CYS A 116 2.66 -4.04 15.01
N VAL A 117 2.94 -4.98 15.93
CA VAL A 117 4.30 -5.46 16.20
C VAL A 117 4.91 -6.12 14.96
N ASP A 118 4.14 -6.96 14.26
CA ASP A 118 4.62 -7.67 13.07
C ASP A 118 4.90 -6.71 11.90
N LEU A 119 4.19 -5.58 11.81
CA LEU A 119 4.43 -4.56 10.79
C LEU A 119 5.67 -3.69 11.05
N MET A 120 6.16 -3.61 12.30
CA MET A 120 7.27 -2.70 12.68
C MET A 120 8.52 -2.73 11.82
N PRO A 121 9.05 -3.91 11.44
CA PRO A 121 10.22 -3.96 10.58
C PRO A 121 10.01 -3.23 9.25
N GLN A 122 8.81 -3.30 8.67
CA GLN A 122 8.51 -2.62 7.40
C GLN A 122 8.27 -1.13 7.58
N ILE A 123 7.64 -0.71 8.68
CA ILE A 123 7.48 0.72 9.02
C ILE A 123 8.85 1.38 9.19
N LYS A 124 9.80 0.67 9.79
CA LYS A 124 11.19 1.14 9.89
C LYS A 124 11.81 1.40 8.52
N VAL A 125 11.59 0.51 7.56
CA VAL A 125 12.06 0.70 6.16
C VAL A 125 11.38 1.91 5.51
N ILE A 126 10.08 2.09 5.72
CA ILE A 126 9.32 3.25 5.21
C ILE A 126 9.88 4.57 5.77
N LEU A 127 10.14 4.65 7.08
CA LEU A 127 10.69 5.86 7.71
C LEU A 127 12.15 6.14 7.30
N ALA A 128 12.87 5.15 6.77
CA ALA A 128 14.20 5.33 6.19
C ALA A 128 14.17 5.66 4.69
N SER A 129 12.98 5.78 4.08
CA SER A 129 12.80 6.12 2.68
C SER A 129 13.37 7.49 2.32
N LYS A 130 13.79 7.65 1.07
CA LYS A 130 14.18 8.95 0.50
C LYS A 130 12.98 9.83 0.09
N TYR A 131 11.77 9.26 0.08
CA TYR A 131 10.54 9.93 -0.34
C TYR A 131 9.78 10.43 0.87
N GLU A 132 9.52 11.74 0.93
CA GLU A 132 8.80 12.37 2.04
C GLU A 132 7.40 11.78 2.22
N GLU A 133 6.66 11.56 1.13
CA GLU A 133 5.33 10.95 1.17
C GLU A 133 5.32 9.60 1.88
N HIS A 134 6.38 8.78 1.71
CA HIS A 134 6.49 7.51 2.42
C HIS A 134 6.67 7.74 3.92
N ILE A 135 7.56 8.68 4.29
CA ILE A 135 7.84 9.01 5.69
C ILE A 135 6.56 9.50 6.37
N VAL A 136 5.82 10.42 5.74
CA VAL A 136 4.56 10.96 6.27
C VAL A 136 3.53 9.87 6.55
N VAL A 137 3.32 8.95 5.61
CA VAL A 137 2.39 7.82 5.80
C VAL A 137 2.85 6.93 6.96
N GLY A 138 4.16 6.64 7.05
CA GLY A 138 4.73 5.88 8.16
C GLY A 138 4.55 6.56 9.52
N LEU A 139 4.80 7.88 9.60
CA LEU A 139 4.64 8.65 10.83
C LEU A 139 3.19 8.71 11.30
N HIS A 140 2.24 8.92 10.39
CA HIS A 140 0.80 8.91 10.73
C HIS A 140 0.35 7.55 11.28
N TRP A 141 0.85 6.47 10.70
CA TRP A 141 0.57 5.14 11.23
C TRP A 141 1.17 4.95 12.62
N VAL A 142 2.44 5.32 12.84
CA VAL A 142 3.11 5.22 14.17
C VAL A 142 2.38 6.05 15.21
N GLN A 143 2.00 7.29 14.86
CA GLN A 143 1.21 8.15 15.73
C GLN A 143 -0.12 7.51 16.11
N SER A 144 -0.81 6.87 15.15
CA SER A 144 -2.11 6.23 15.41
C SER A 144 -1.97 5.02 16.33
N VAL A 145 -0.91 4.21 16.16
CA VAL A 145 -0.57 3.13 17.09
C VAL A 145 -0.32 3.67 18.50
N ILE A 146 0.57 4.66 18.63
CA ILE A 146 0.90 5.24 19.94
C ILE A 146 -0.36 5.78 20.61
N ARG A 147 -1.20 6.52 19.88
CA ARG A 147 -2.45 7.08 20.43
C ARG A 147 -3.43 6.00 20.87
N LYS A 148 -3.60 4.92 20.07
CA LYS A 148 -4.55 3.85 20.39
C LYS A 148 -4.15 3.09 21.65
N TRP A 149 -2.87 2.75 21.77
CA TRP A 149 -2.35 1.92 22.86
C TRP A 149 -1.57 2.69 23.93
N TRP A 150 -1.71 4.03 23.97
CA TRP A 150 -1.04 4.84 24.97
C TRP A 150 -1.34 4.41 26.42
N PRO A 151 -2.60 4.10 26.79
CA PRO A 151 -2.92 3.69 28.16
C PRO A 151 -2.19 2.41 28.59
N GLU A 152 -1.91 1.49 27.67
CA GLU A 152 -1.17 0.25 27.94
C GLU A 152 0.33 0.48 27.89
N LEU A 153 0.82 1.27 26.91
CA LEU A 153 2.24 1.52 26.70
C LEU A 153 2.87 2.36 27.83
N SER A 154 2.11 3.31 28.38
CA SER A 154 2.57 4.23 29.43
C SER A 154 2.51 3.65 30.84
N LYS A 155 1.81 2.53 31.05
CA LYS A 155 1.75 1.86 32.35
C LYS A 155 3.11 1.30 32.73
N ASN A 156 3.55 1.67 33.93
CA ASN A 156 4.72 1.12 34.59
C ASN A 156 4.27 0.02 35.57
N GLU A 157 3.58 -1.01 35.06
CA GLU A 157 2.95 -2.03 35.90
C GLU A 157 3.91 -3.20 36.19
N LYS A 158 4.18 -3.45 37.47
CA LYS A 158 4.79 -4.69 37.93
C LYS A 158 3.76 -5.80 37.77
N ARG A 159 4.02 -6.71 36.82
CA ARG A 159 3.28 -7.95 36.49
C ARG A 159 2.25 -8.36 37.55
N LEU A 160 0.98 -8.07 37.28
CA LEU A 160 -0.14 -8.78 37.90
C LEU A 160 -0.74 -9.73 36.87
N GLN A 161 -0.80 -10.99 37.28
CA GLN A 161 -0.84 -12.19 36.46
C GLN A 161 -2.22 -12.43 35.83
N GLY A 162 -2.61 -11.60 34.84
CA GLY A 162 -3.94 -11.64 34.22
C GLY A 162 -3.98 -11.97 32.72
N SER A 163 -3.04 -11.46 31.91
CA SER A 163 -3.05 -11.64 30.44
C SER A 163 -1.62 -11.69 29.86
N PHE A 164 -0.99 -12.87 29.88
CA PHE A 164 0.42 -13.02 29.49
C PHE A 164 0.73 -12.64 28.03
N SER A 165 -0.23 -12.76 27.10
CA SER A 165 0.01 -12.55 25.66
C SER A 165 -0.03 -11.07 25.26
N GLU A 166 -1.02 -10.32 25.74
CA GLU A 166 -1.13 -8.88 25.45
C GLU A 166 -0.02 -8.09 26.14
N ASP A 167 0.30 -8.44 27.40
CA ASP A 167 1.42 -7.83 28.12
C ASP A 167 2.76 -8.00 27.37
N ARG A 168 2.97 -9.17 26.75
CA ARG A 168 4.18 -9.40 25.93
C ARG A 168 4.19 -8.53 24.69
N ASN A 169 3.06 -8.40 24.00
CA ASN A 169 2.97 -7.55 22.80
C ASN A 169 3.16 -6.06 23.14
N VAL A 170 2.65 -5.61 24.29
CA VAL A 170 2.89 -4.24 24.80
C VAL A 170 4.38 -4.01 25.05
N GLU A 171 5.06 -4.94 25.74
CA GLU A 171 6.50 -4.83 26.00
C GLU A 171 7.31 -4.82 24.69
N VAL A 172 7.00 -5.75 23.78
CA VAL A 172 7.68 -5.82 22.48
C VAL A 172 7.42 -4.54 21.68
N MET A 173 6.19 -4.05 21.64
CA MET A 173 5.86 -2.80 20.95
C MET A 173 6.64 -1.63 21.55
N ARG A 174 6.70 -1.50 22.88
CA ARG A 174 7.46 -0.44 23.55
C ARG A 174 8.93 -0.47 23.13
N GLN A 175 9.54 -1.65 23.13
CA GLN A 175 10.92 -1.83 22.68
C GLN A 175 11.09 -1.47 21.20
N ARG A 176 10.18 -1.92 20.32
CA ARG A 176 10.22 -1.61 18.89
C ARG A 176 10.10 -0.12 18.62
N LEU A 177 9.23 0.59 19.33
CA LEU A 177 9.06 2.04 19.20
C LEU A 177 10.32 2.79 19.67
N LYS A 178 10.93 2.39 20.79
CA LYS A 178 12.20 2.95 21.25
C LYS A 178 13.32 2.73 20.22
N ASP A 179 13.43 1.52 19.69
CA ASP A 179 14.45 1.18 18.69
C ASP A 179 14.22 1.89 17.36
N LEU A 180 12.96 2.06 16.95
CA LEU A 180 12.59 2.85 15.77
C LEU A 180 13.09 4.29 15.92
N TRP A 181 12.94 4.89 17.10
CA TRP A 181 13.28 6.29 17.31
C TRP A 181 14.77 6.57 17.48
N LYS A 182 15.57 5.58 17.90
CA LYS A 182 17.04 5.70 17.89
C LYS A 182 17.58 6.04 16.50
N GLU A 183 16.98 5.47 15.46
CA GLU A 183 17.35 5.73 14.06
C GLU A 183 16.49 6.83 13.42
N GLY A 184 15.24 6.98 13.88
CA GLY A 184 14.26 7.95 13.40
C GLY A 184 14.45 9.38 13.88
N ALA A 185 15.23 9.64 14.93
CA ALA A 185 15.43 10.97 15.51
C ALA A 185 15.91 12.04 14.49
N ARG A 186 16.61 11.61 13.43
CA ARG A 186 17.02 12.51 12.33
C ARG A 186 15.84 13.16 11.59
N ILE A 187 14.66 12.53 11.61
CA ILE A 187 13.44 13.05 10.96
C ILE A 187 12.95 14.31 11.70
N CYS A 188 13.19 14.43 13.00
CA CYS A 188 12.86 15.62 13.79
C CYS A 188 13.62 16.88 13.33
N LEU A 189 14.74 16.72 12.62
CA LEU A 189 15.56 17.83 12.09
C LEU A 189 15.02 18.37 10.75
N VAL A 190 14.10 17.65 10.10
CA VAL A 190 13.52 18.08 8.83
C VAL A 190 12.60 19.28 9.08
N PRO A 191 12.73 20.39 8.33
CA PRO A 191 11.83 21.53 8.49
C PRO A 191 10.42 21.21 7.96
N GLY A 192 9.40 21.89 8.50
CA GLY A 192 8.02 21.76 8.03
C GLY A 192 7.19 20.74 8.81
N SER A 193 5.99 20.44 8.30
CA SER A 193 4.99 19.62 9.00
C SER A 193 5.47 18.21 9.33
N THR A 194 6.29 17.61 8.46
CA THR A 194 6.84 16.27 8.64
C THR A 194 7.74 16.18 9.88
N GLY A 195 8.64 17.15 10.07
CA GLY A 195 9.51 17.19 11.25
C GLY A 195 8.74 17.53 12.54
N GLU A 196 7.76 18.43 12.47
CA GLU A 196 6.89 18.72 13.62
C GLU A 196 6.06 17.50 14.05
N LEU A 197 5.56 16.72 13.10
CA LEU A 197 4.89 15.44 13.38
C LEU A 197 5.85 14.45 14.04
N ALA A 198 7.09 14.35 13.57
CA ALA A 198 8.10 13.51 14.19
C ALA A 198 8.43 13.96 15.62
N LYS A 199 8.63 15.26 15.88
CA LYS A 199 8.85 15.79 17.24
C LYS A 199 7.70 15.46 18.19
N ALA A 200 6.45 15.56 17.70
CA ALA A 200 5.29 15.19 18.50
C ALA A 200 5.33 13.70 18.91
N ILE A 201 5.71 12.81 17.99
CA ILE A 201 5.90 11.38 18.29
C ILE A 201 7.05 11.18 19.27
N GLU A 202 8.19 11.85 19.08
CA GLU A 202 9.36 11.77 19.97
C GLU A 202 9.01 12.15 21.42
N ALA A 203 8.17 13.18 21.59
CA ALA A 203 7.71 13.62 22.91
C ALA A 203 6.89 12.54 23.63
N TYR A 204 6.08 11.76 22.92
CA TYR A 204 5.39 10.59 23.50
C TYR A 204 6.40 9.47 23.82
N LEU A 205 7.31 9.17 22.90
CA LEU A 205 8.26 8.07 23.10
C LEU A 205 9.24 8.31 24.25
N SER A 206 9.59 9.57 24.50
CA SER A 206 10.43 9.97 25.65
C SER A 206 9.74 9.76 27.00
N GLN A 207 8.41 9.63 27.03
CA GLN A 207 7.62 9.36 28.24
C GLN A 207 7.41 7.85 28.46
N LEU A 208 7.83 6.99 27.54
CA LEU A 208 7.72 5.55 27.72
C LEU A 208 8.68 5.06 28.82
N PRO A 209 8.21 4.21 29.75
CA PRO A 209 9.03 3.65 30.83
C PRO A 209 10.16 2.77 30.28
#